data_AF-A0A925LBP3-F1
#
_entry.id   AF-A0A925LBP3-F1
#
_cell.length_a   1.000
_cell.length_b   1.000
_cell.length_c   1.000
_cell.angle_alpha   90.00
_cell.angle_beta   90.00
_cell.angle_gamma   90.00
#
_symmetry.space_group_name_H-M   'P 1'
#
loop_
_entity.id
_entity.type
_entity.pdbx_description
1 polymer ?
#
loop_
_entity_poly.entity_id
_entity_poly.type
_entity_poly.pdbx_seq_one_letter_code
_entity_poly.pdbx_strand_id
1 'polypeptide(L)' 'MNLSALTALSPLDGRYAPKVAPLRALLSEFGLMHRRVQVEVEWFIALSDAGFAEFKP' A
#
# COMPACT_ATOMS: atom_id res chain seq x y z
N MET A 1 -6.44 24.11 -4.88
CA MET A 1 -6.59 24.11 -3.41
C MET A 1 -5.65 23.05 -2.86
N ASN A 2 -4.86 23.35 -1.82
CA ASN A 2 -3.96 22.37 -1.21
C ASN A 2 -4.74 21.51 -0.20
N LEU A 3 -4.47 20.20 -0.20
CA LEU A 3 -5.06 19.28 0.78
C LEU A 3 -4.50 19.60 2.16
N SER A 4 -5.39 19.86 3.11
CA SER A 4 -5.08 20.07 4.53
C SER A 4 -6.14 19.42 5.41
N ALA A 5 -5.86 19.21 6.69
CA ALA A 5 -6.84 18.65 7.62
C ALA A 5 -8.14 19.48 7.71
N LEU A 6 -8.07 20.80 7.47
CA LEU A 6 -9.23 21.70 7.51
C LEU A 6 -10.05 21.66 6.21
N THR A 7 -9.42 21.32 5.08
CA THR A 7 -10.06 21.27 3.74
C THR A 7 -10.39 19.85 3.29
N ALA A 8 -10.03 18.83 4.08
CA ALA A 8 -10.35 17.44 3.82
C ALA A 8 -11.88 17.22 3.81
N LEU A 9 -12.38 16.56 2.76
CA LEU A 9 -13.80 16.27 2.62
C LEU A 9 -14.30 15.29 3.68
N SER A 10 -13.51 14.25 3.95
CA SER A 10 -13.79 13.28 5.02
C SER A 10 -13.18 13.76 6.34
N PRO A 11 -13.92 13.71 7.46
CA PRO A 11 -13.37 14.05 8.77
C PRO A 11 -12.33 13.02 9.26
N LEU A 12 -12.28 11.82 8.67
CA LEU A 12 -11.25 10.81 8.99
C LEU A 12 -9.86 11.27 8.55
N ASP A 13 -9.77 12.03 7.46
CA ASP A 13 -8.52 12.59 6.96
C ASP A 13 -8.21 13.98 7.53
N GLY A 14 -9.18 14.58 8.23
CA GLY A 14 -9.08 15.88 8.90
C GLY A 14 -9.22 15.78 10.42
N ARG A 15 -10.40 16.14 10.95
CA ARG A 15 -10.69 16.25 12.40
C ARG A 15 -10.27 15.04 13.22
N TYR A 16 -10.42 13.84 12.68
CA TYR A 16 -10.14 12.58 13.35
C TYR A 16 -8.85 11.92 12.87
N ALA A 17 -8.06 12.57 12.01
CA ALA A 17 -6.80 12.02 11.50
C ALA A 17 -5.84 11.51 12.59
N PRO A 18 -5.67 12.19 13.75
CA PRO A 18 -4.83 11.66 14.83
C PRO A 18 -5.34 10.32 15.40
N LYS A 19 -6.66 10.08 15.38
CA LYS A 19 -7.27 8.85 15.92
C LYS A 19 -7.06 7.65 14.99
N VAL A 20 -6.89 7.90 13.69
CA VAL A 20 -6.72 6.86 12.66
C VAL A 20 -5.35 6.90 12.00
N ALA A 21 -4.40 7.66 12.55
CA ALA A 21 -3.07 7.82 11.97
C ALA A 21 -2.36 6.48 11.65
N PRO A 22 -2.44 5.43 12.49
CA PRO A 22 -1.85 4.14 12.17
C PRO A 22 -2.43 3.48 10.90
N LEU A 23 -3.69 3.76 10.56
CA LEU A 23 -4.35 3.18 9.38
C LEU A 23 -3.84 3.76 8.06
N ARG A 24 -3.18 4.93 8.08
CA ARG A 24 -2.68 5.57 6.85
C ARG A 24 -1.69 4.71 6.09
N ALA A 25 -0.85 3.95 6.79
CA ALA A 25 0.11 3.05 6.14
C ALA A 25 -0.55 1.82 5.49
N LEU A 26 -1.83 1.55 5.78
CA LEU A 26 -2.52 0.33 5.37
C LEU A 26 -3.68 0.60 4.41
N LEU A 27 -4.48 1.63 4.68
CA LEU A 27 -5.76 1.91 4.01
C LEU A 27 -5.73 3.18 3.15
N SER A 28 -4.55 3.72 2.86
CA SER A 28 -4.36 4.77 1.87
C SER A 28 -3.99 4.18 0.52
N GLU A 29 -3.99 5.01 -0.52
CA GLU A 29 -3.42 4.66 -1.82
C GLU A 29 -1.95 4.25 -1.69
N PHE A 30 -1.17 4.90 -0.80
CA PHE A 30 0.20 4.49 -0.49
C PHE A 30 0.24 3.07 0.10
N GLY A 31 -0.61 2.76 1.09
CA GLY A 31 -0.68 1.43 1.70
C GLY A 31 -1.06 0.35 0.67
N LEU A 32 -2.01 0.66 -0.21
CA LEU A 32 -2.39 -0.21 -1.32
C LEU A 32 -1.23 -0.43 -2.28
N MET A 33 -0.56 0.62 -2.75
CA MET A 33 0.57 0.48 -3.67
C MET A 33 1.73 -0.28 -3.04
N HIS A 34 2.03 -0.03 -1.76
CA HIS A 34 3.05 -0.77 -1.03
C HIS A 34 2.77 -2.28 -1.02
N ARG A 35 1.53 -2.68 -0.70
CA ARG A 35 1.15 -4.10 -0.68
C ARG A 35 1.08 -4.72 -2.08
N ARG A 36 0.68 -3.96 -3.11
CA ARG A 36 0.73 -4.43 -4.50
C ARG A 36 2.16 -4.76 -4.91
N VAL A 37 3.11 -3.84 -4.69
CA VAL A 37 4.52 -4.09 -4.99
C VAL A 37 5.04 -5.31 -4.25
N GLN A 38 4.70 -5.44 -2.96
CA GLN A 38 5.08 -6.61 -2.18
C GLN A 38 4.55 -7.90 -2.82
N VAL A 39 3.25 -7.98 -3.14
CA VAL A 39 2.66 -9.19 -3.75
C VAL A 39 3.30 -9.52 -5.09
N GLU A 40 3.56 -8.54 -5.95
CA GLU A 40 4.20 -8.76 -7.25
C GLU A 40 5.62 -9.32 -7.10
N VAL A 41 6.39 -8.81 -6.13
CA VAL A 41 7.75 -9.30 -5.85
C VAL A 41 7.73 -10.70 -5.27
N GLU A 42 6.89 -10.96 -4.27
CA GLU A 42 6.75 -12.29 -3.66
C GLU A 42 6.23 -13.31 -4.67
N TRP A 43 5.32 -12.91 -5.56
CA TRP A 43 4.84 -13.74 -6.64
C TRP A 43 5.96 -14.09 -7.62
N PHE A 44 6.80 -13.12 -7.99
CA PHE A 44 7.93 -13.37 -8.88
C PHE A 44 8.96 -14.33 -8.24
N ILE A 45 9.26 -14.16 -6.95
CA ILE A 45 10.13 -15.08 -6.19
C ILE A 45 9.52 -16.48 -6.16
N ALA A 46 8.23 -16.60 -5.85
CA ALA A 46 7.55 -17.89 -5.83
C ALA A 46 7.55 -18.57 -7.22
N LEU A 47 7.41 -17.79 -8.29
CA LEU A 47 7.51 -18.30 -9.67
C LEU A 47 8.94 -18.74 -10.02
N SER A 48 9.98 -18.02 -9.60
CA SER A 48 11.35 -18.44 -9.84
C SER A 48 11.69 -19.75 -9.12
N ASP A 49 11.12 -19.95 -7.93
CA ASP A 49 11.35 -21.14 -7.11
C ASP A 49 10.48 -22.34 -7.53
N ALA A 50 9.56 -22.17 -8.48
CA ALA A 50 8.62 -23.20 -8.93
C ALA A 50 9.25 -24.27 -9.84
N GLY A 51 10.53 -24.13 -10.21
CA GLY A 51 11.27 -25.14 -10.99
C GLY A 51 10.97 -25.15 -12.49
N PHE A 52 10.47 -24.03 -13.05
CA PHE A 52 10.29 -23.89 -14.50
C PHE A 52 11.63 -23.84 -15.24
N ALA A 53 11.67 -24.37 -16.46
CA ALA A 53 12.90 -24.47 -17.25
C ALA A 53 13.49 -23.08 -17.63
N GLU A 54 12.63 -22.07 -17.69
CA GLU A 54 12.95 -20.66 -17.96
C GLU A 54 13.65 -19.97 -16.78
N PHE A 55 13.42 -20.45 -15.55
CA PHE A 55 14.05 -19.95 -14.32
C PHE A 55 15.18 -20.91 -13.92
N LYS A 56 16.27 -20.90 -14.70
CA LYS A 56 17.49 -21.63 -14.33
C LYS A 56 18.15 -20.96 -13.11
N PRO A 57 18.78 -21.75 -12.21
CA PRO A 57 19.52 -21.21 -11.08
C PRO A 57 20.64 -20.26 -11.50
#